data_AF-A0A661PDP4-F1
#
_entry.id   AF-A0A661PDP4-F1
#
_cell.length_a   1.000
_cell.length_b   1.000
_cell.length_c   1.000
_cell.angle_alpha   90.00
_cell.angle_beta   90.00
_cell.angle_gamma   90.00
#
_symmetry.space_group_name_H-M   'P 1'
#
loop_
_entity.id
_entity.type
_entity.pdbx_description
1 polymer ?
#
loop_
_entity_poly.entity_id
_entity_poly.type
_entity_poly.pdbx_seq_one_letter_code
_entity_poly.pdbx_strand_id
1 'polypeptide(L)'
;MFNNFASKAIVPVALSITGFVIICSFFLYSSIKEDFMKNAVRQETSLADTVVRSTRYTMMTDDRESLCQIIDSIGAQEGIEHLRIFNKEGVIMFSSRSEELDQVVDKTTAGCIECHSGSKPKVRLGSMEQARRFVNKKNHNVLAITAPIYNDAHCSAGECHFHPSHQKVLGTLDIGLSTDSMDSCLLALRWKMIAFCLMVLILSVGGVSALLRRNLLMPISQLMDYARKVSGGSLDDNFPKGVSEIETLGRVYLDMAREKHLAETELEKIRKDDNISGGKGG
;
A
#
# COMPACT_ATOMS: atom_id res chain seq x y z
N MET A 1 37.48 -3.23 3.99
CA MET A 1 37.18 -1.80 4.18
C MET A 1 36.77 -1.20 2.85
N PHE A 2 35.50 -0.85 2.67
CA PHE A 2 35.05 -0.13 1.47
C PHE A 2 35.76 1.23 1.42
N ASN A 3 36.52 1.49 0.36
CA ASN A 3 37.20 2.77 0.16
C ASN A 3 36.18 3.92 0.29
N ASN A 4 36.59 5.01 0.96
CA ASN A 4 35.76 6.19 1.24
C ASN A 4 35.03 6.78 0.03
N PHE A 5 35.46 6.48 -1.21
CA PHE A 5 34.82 6.95 -2.43
C PHE A 5 33.63 6.07 -2.86
N ALA A 6 33.76 4.75 -2.75
CA ALA A 6 32.71 3.81 -3.11
C ALA A 6 31.51 3.92 -2.16
N SER A 7 31.77 4.04 -0.86
CA SER A 7 30.71 4.25 0.13
C SER A 7 30.01 5.61 -0.07
N LYS A 8 30.75 6.68 -0.36
CA LYS A 8 30.18 8.01 -0.63
C LYS A 8 29.30 8.05 -1.88
N ALA A 9 29.57 7.23 -2.91
CA ALA A 9 28.75 7.15 -4.10
C ALA A 9 27.52 6.24 -3.94
N ILE A 10 27.64 5.12 -3.23
CA ILE A 10 26.56 4.13 -3.08
C ILE A 10 25.51 4.58 -2.07
N VAL A 11 25.94 5.16 -0.94
CA VAL A 11 25.04 5.57 0.16
C VAL A 11 23.92 6.51 -0.29
N PRO A 12 24.15 7.62 -1.01
CA PRO A 12 23.07 8.52 -1.41
C PRO A 12 22.10 7.88 -2.40
N VAL A 13 22.60 7.04 -3.33
CA VAL A 13 21.76 6.34 -4.30
C VAL A 13 20.89 5.30 -3.59
N ALA A 14 21.48 4.50 -2.69
CA ALA A 14 20.74 3.53 -1.89
C ALA A 14 19.69 4.20 -1.00
N LEU A 15 20.03 5.35 -0.38
CA LEU A 15 19.12 6.12 0.46
C LEU A 15 17.94 6.69 -0.35
N SER A 16 18.21 7.24 -1.53
CA SER A 16 17.19 7.77 -2.45
C SER A 16 16.21 6.68 -2.90
N ILE A 17 16.72 5.52 -3.35
CA ILE A 17 15.89 4.38 -3.76
C ILE A 17 15.07 3.85 -2.59
N THR A 18 15.69 3.71 -1.42
CA THR A 18 14.99 3.23 -0.21
C THR A 18 13.86 4.18 0.18
N GLY A 19 14.12 5.49 0.16
CA GLY A 19 13.09 6.50 0.43
C GLY A 19 11.93 6.43 -0.56
N PHE A 20 12.23 6.33 -1.86
CA PHE A 20 11.20 6.21 -2.90
C PHE A 20 10.34 4.95 -2.71
N VAL A 21 10.96 3.79 -2.47
CA VAL A 21 10.24 2.52 -2.24
C VAL A 21 9.34 2.63 -1.01
N ILE A 22 9.82 3.21 0.10
CA ILE A 22 9.02 3.37 1.32
C ILE A 22 7.79 4.25 1.06
N ILE A 23 7.97 5.39 0.39
CA ILE A 23 6.88 6.32 0.08
C ILE A 23 5.85 5.64 -0.82
N CYS A 24 6.29 5.01 -1.92
CA CYS A 24 5.38 4.30 -2.83
C CYS A 24 4.62 3.19 -2.12
N SER A 25 5.29 2.39 -1.30
CA SER A 25 4.65 1.30 -0.56
C SER A 25 3.65 1.81 0.47
N PHE A 26 3.94 2.93 1.14
CA PHE A 26 3.02 3.58 2.06
C PHE A 26 1.76 4.07 1.32
N PHE A 27 1.92 4.78 0.21
CA PHE A 27 0.79 5.23 -0.61
C PHE A 27 -0.05 4.06 -1.13
N LEU A 28 0.59 3.04 -1.70
CA LEU A 28 -0.10 1.84 -2.19
C LEU A 28 -0.87 1.14 -1.07
N TYR A 29 -0.27 0.98 0.11
CA TYR A 29 -0.95 0.37 1.24
C TYR A 29 -2.16 1.18 1.70
N SER A 30 -2.04 2.52 1.77
CA SER A 30 -3.15 3.40 2.14
C SER A 30 -4.30 3.31 1.14
N SER A 31 -3.99 3.40 -0.17
CA SER A 31 -5.00 3.30 -1.23
C SER A 31 -5.70 1.95 -1.22
N ILE A 32 -4.94 0.84 -1.12
CA ILE A 32 -5.54 -0.49 -1.07
C ILE A 32 -6.44 -0.64 0.16
N LYS A 33 -5.98 -0.18 1.33
CA LYS A 33 -6.78 -0.24 2.56
C LYS A 33 -8.10 0.54 2.41
N GLU A 34 -8.06 1.74 1.85
CA GLU A 34 -9.25 2.55 1.61
C GLU A 34 -10.23 1.90 0.63
N ASP A 35 -9.73 1.37 -0.49
CA ASP A 35 -10.56 0.73 -1.50
C ASP A 35 -11.19 -0.55 -0.96
N PHE A 36 -10.43 -1.33 -0.18
CA PHE A 36 -10.95 -2.53 0.48
C PHE A 36 -12.08 -2.21 1.45
N MET A 37 -11.90 -1.16 2.27
CA MET A 37 -12.94 -0.68 3.19
C MET A 37 -14.20 -0.20 2.45
N LYS A 38 -14.04 0.59 1.38
CA LYS A 38 -15.18 1.09 0.58
C LYS A 38 -15.94 -0.06 -0.10
N ASN A 39 -15.21 -1.06 -0.61
CA ASN A 39 -15.82 -2.22 -1.24
C ASN A 39 -16.56 -3.10 -0.23
N ALA A 40 -16.00 -3.32 0.96
CA ALA A 40 -16.67 -4.03 2.03
C ALA A 40 -18.00 -3.35 2.41
N VAL A 41 -17.96 -2.04 2.68
CA VAL A 41 -19.17 -1.28 3.00
C VAL A 41 -20.22 -1.36 1.88
N ARG A 42 -19.81 -1.26 0.61
CA ARG A 42 -20.72 -1.38 -0.54
C ARG A 42 -21.34 -2.77 -0.64
N GLN A 43 -20.56 -3.82 -0.46
CA GLN A 43 -21.04 -5.20 -0.51
C GLN A 43 -22.06 -5.45 0.60
N GLU A 44 -21.76 -5.01 1.82
CA GLU A 44 -22.67 -5.18 2.96
C GLU A 44 -23.94 -4.33 2.82
N THR A 45 -23.83 -3.10 2.30
CA THR A 45 -25.01 -2.28 1.98
C THR A 45 -25.89 -2.95 0.93
N SER A 46 -25.28 -3.59 -0.08
CA SER A 46 -26.02 -4.35 -1.10
C SER A 46 -26.69 -5.59 -0.52
N LEU A 47 -26.05 -6.25 0.44
CA LEU A 47 -26.66 -7.37 1.17
C LEU A 47 -27.87 -6.87 1.97
N ALA A 48 -27.73 -5.78 2.72
CA ALA A 48 -28.84 -5.20 3.47
C ALA A 48 -30.03 -4.82 2.55
N ASP A 49 -29.78 -4.18 1.40
CA ASP A 49 -30.83 -3.88 0.41
C ASP A 49 -31.49 -5.14 -0.13
N THR A 50 -30.70 -6.20 -0.37
CA THR A 50 -31.21 -7.50 -0.82
C THR A 50 -32.11 -8.15 0.23
N VAL A 51 -31.72 -8.13 1.51
CA VAL A 51 -32.54 -8.63 2.61
C VAL A 51 -33.85 -7.85 2.67
N VAL A 52 -33.81 -6.52 2.71
CA VAL A 52 -35.00 -5.65 2.76
C VAL A 52 -35.96 -5.96 1.59
N ARG A 53 -35.43 -6.09 0.36
CA ARG A 53 -36.24 -6.43 -0.82
C ARG A 53 -36.82 -7.84 -0.76
N SER A 54 -36.07 -8.81 -0.26
CA SER A 54 -36.50 -10.21 -0.18
C SER A 54 -37.58 -10.41 0.88
N THR A 55 -37.48 -9.70 2.00
CA THR A 55 -38.49 -9.72 3.07
C THR A 55 -39.71 -8.85 2.76
N ARG A 56 -39.65 -8.01 1.71
CA ARG A 56 -40.71 -7.05 1.39
C ARG A 56 -42.07 -7.71 1.23
N TYR A 57 -42.15 -8.82 0.50
CA TYR A 57 -43.41 -9.52 0.27
C TYR A 57 -44.00 -10.05 1.58
N THR A 58 -43.16 -10.70 2.38
CA THR A 58 -43.52 -11.26 3.68
C THR A 58 -43.96 -10.18 4.69
N MET A 59 -43.31 -9.01 4.66
CA MET A 59 -43.73 -7.83 5.42
C MET A 59 -45.06 -7.26 4.95
N MET A 60 -45.35 -7.31 3.64
CA MET A 60 -46.64 -6.90 3.09
C MET A 60 -47.75 -7.86 3.52
N THR A 61 -47.52 -9.17 3.47
CA THR A 61 -48.54 -10.17 3.87
C THR A 61 -48.69 -10.36 5.38
N ASP A 62 -47.96 -9.58 6.20
CA ASP A 62 -47.86 -9.74 7.67
C ASP A 62 -47.55 -11.18 8.11
N ASP A 63 -46.80 -11.92 7.29
CA ASP A 63 -46.42 -13.30 7.56
C ASP A 63 -45.18 -13.33 8.47
N ARG A 64 -45.43 -13.16 9.76
CA ARG A 64 -44.37 -13.10 10.77
C ARG A 64 -43.55 -14.37 10.87
N GLU A 65 -44.16 -15.54 10.63
CA GLU A 65 -43.49 -16.84 10.73
C GLU A 65 -42.44 -16.97 9.63
N SER A 66 -42.82 -16.71 8.37
CA SER A 66 -41.87 -16.70 7.26
C SER A 66 -40.79 -15.64 7.44
N LEU A 67 -41.12 -14.47 7.99
CA LEU A 67 -40.14 -13.40 8.21
C LEU A 67 -39.09 -13.80 9.26
N CYS A 68 -39.51 -14.41 10.36
CA CYS A 68 -38.60 -15.00 11.35
C CYS A 68 -37.70 -16.05 10.70
N GLN A 69 -38.26 -16.97 9.91
CA GLN A 69 -37.48 -18.03 9.28
C GLN A 69 -36.44 -17.49 8.28
N ILE A 70 -36.78 -16.46 7.51
CA ILE A 70 -35.84 -15.79 6.60
C ILE A 70 -34.70 -15.14 7.39
N ILE A 71 -35.03 -14.42 8.47
CA ILE A 71 -34.05 -13.73 9.32
C ILE A 71 -33.13 -14.72 10.03
N ASP A 72 -33.66 -15.83 10.53
CA ASP A 72 -32.87 -16.89 11.17
C ASP A 72 -31.96 -17.58 10.15
N SER A 73 -32.48 -17.88 8.95
CA SER A 73 -31.70 -18.52 7.88
C SER A 73 -30.54 -17.64 7.40
N ILE A 74 -30.78 -16.33 7.27
CA ILE A 74 -29.73 -15.36 6.91
C ILE A 74 -28.78 -15.19 8.11
N GLY A 75 -29.30 -15.01 9.32
CA GLY A 75 -28.52 -14.84 10.54
C GLY A 75 -27.62 -16.03 10.90
N ALA A 76 -27.95 -17.23 10.42
CA ALA A 76 -27.14 -18.43 10.58
C ALA A 76 -26.01 -18.56 9.55
N GLN A 77 -25.94 -17.68 8.54
CA GLN A 77 -24.84 -17.73 7.57
C GLN A 77 -23.51 -17.36 8.21
N GLU A 78 -22.45 -18.01 7.73
CA GLU A 78 -21.09 -17.75 8.19
C GLU A 78 -20.68 -16.30 7.92
N GLY A 79 -20.16 -15.62 8.94
CA GLY A 79 -19.77 -14.22 8.87
C GLY A 79 -20.85 -13.23 9.29
N ILE A 80 -22.10 -13.64 9.51
CA ILE A 80 -23.15 -12.79 10.09
C ILE A 80 -23.14 -12.94 11.62
N GLU A 81 -22.85 -11.84 12.32
CA GLU A 81 -22.81 -11.78 13.78
C GLU A 81 -24.21 -11.55 14.38
N HIS A 82 -24.98 -10.67 13.76
CA HIS A 82 -26.36 -10.38 14.16
C HIS A 82 -27.18 -9.80 12.99
N LEU A 83 -28.48 -10.07 13.01
CA LEU A 83 -29.45 -9.47 12.09
C LEU A 83 -30.67 -9.05 12.91
N ARG A 84 -31.03 -7.77 12.87
CA ARG A 84 -32.10 -7.19 13.70
C ARG A 84 -32.98 -6.26 12.88
N ILE A 85 -34.28 -6.29 13.13
CA ILE A 85 -35.24 -5.32 12.57
C ILE A 85 -35.84 -4.54 13.72
N PHE A 86 -35.68 -3.22 13.64
CA PHE A 86 -36.26 -2.28 14.59
C PHE A 86 -37.52 -1.62 14.01
N ASN A 87 -38.51 -1.42 14.86
CA ASN A 87 -39.62 -0.51 14.56
C ASN A 87 -39.22 0.96 14.78
N LYS A 88 -40.14 1.89 14.50
CA LYS A 88 -39.93 3.34 14.67
C LYS A 88 -39.70 3.75 16.13
N GLU A 89 -40.16 2.95 17.09
CA GLU A 89 -39.93 3.16 18.52
C GLU A 89 -38.52 2.75 18.97
N GLY A 90 -37.81 1.93 18.19
CA GLY A 90 -36.49 1.38 18.53
C GLY A 90 -36.56 0.01 19.24
N VAL A 91 -37.69 -0.68 19.13
CA VAL A 91 -37.89 -2.05 19.67
C VAL A 91 -37.45 -3.06 18.63
N ILE A 92 -36.71 -4.09 19.07
CA ILE A 92 -36.33 -5.23 18.24
C ILE A 92 -37.56 -6.09 17.99
N MET A 93 -38.13 -5.98 16.80
CA MET A 93 -39.29 -6.77 16.39
C MET A 93 -38.89 -8.16 15.88
N PHE A 94 -37.73 -8.24 15.24
CA PHE A 94 -37.17 -9.49 14.73
C PHE A 94 -35.67 -9.50 14.96
N SER A 95 -35.13 -10.67 15.32
CA SER A 95 -33.70 -10.86 15.55
C SER A 95 -33.32 -12.29 15.22
N SER A 96 -32.12 -12.49 14.65
CA SER A 96 -31.52 -13.82 14.52
C SER A 96 -31.09 -14.42 15.87
N ARG A 97 -31.17 -13.64 16.96
CA ARG A 97 -30.97 -14.07 18.33
C ARG A 97 -32.28 -13.85 19.09
N SER A 98 -32.97 -14.95 19.40
CA SER A 98 -34.25 -14.93 20.12
C SER A 98 -34.17 -14.24 21.49
N GLU A 99 -33.01 -14.23 22.13
CA GLU A 99 -32.74 -13.57 23.41
C GLU A 99 -32.88 -12.03 23.36
N GLU A 100 -32.83 -11.44 22.17
CA GLU A 100 -32.85 -9.97 21.97
C GLU A 100 -34.23 -9.43 21.57
N LEU A 101 -35.22 -10.31 21.38
CA LEU A 101 -36.57 -9.93 20.99
C LEU A 101 -37.25 -9.07 22.06
N ASP A 102 -38.08 -8.12 21.61
CA ASP A 102 -38.84 -7.16 22.43
C ASP A 102 -37.98 -6.25 23.32
N GLN A 103 -36.65 -6.26 23.15
CA GLN A 103 -35.78 -5.36 23.86
C GLN A 103 -35.79 -3.98 23.19
N VAL A 104 -35.98 -2.94 24.01
CA VAL A 104 -35.85 -1.55 23.57
C VAL A 104 -34.38 -1.19 23.55
N VAL A 105 -33.86 -0.84 22.38
CA VAL A 105 -32.49 -0.35 22.28
C VAL A 105 -32.48 1.14 22.57
N ASP A 106 -31.56 1.56 23.45
CA ASP A 106 -31.36 2.97 23.74
C ASP A 106 -30.92 3.67 22.44
N LYS A 107 -31.65 4.72 22.05
CA LYS A 107 -31.44 5.50 20.82
C LYS A 107 -30.09 6.23 20.80
N THR A 108 -29.38 6.27 21.93
CA THR A 108 -28.01 6.75 22.07
C THR A 108 -26.96 5.65 21.86
N THR A 109 -27.38 4.38 21.80
CA THR A 109 -26.49 3.24 21.55
C THR A 109 -26.03 3.22 20.10
N ALA A 110 -24.87 2.60 19.87
CA ALA A 110 -24.36 2.33 18.54
C ALA A 110 -25.46 1.69 17.67
N GLY A 111 -25.77 2.33 16.53
CA GLY A 111 -26.78 1.89 15.54
C GLY A 111 -27.94 2.86 15.37
N CYS A 112 -28.30 3.57 16.43
CA CYS A 112 -29.38 4.57 16.40
C CYS A 112 -28.83 6.00 16.34
N ILE A 113 -27.62 6.25 16.85
CA ILE A 113 -27.02 7.59 16.95
C ILE A 113 -26.81 8.27 15.59
N GLU A 114 -26.52 7.51 14.54
CA GLU A 114 -26.24 8.10 13.23
C GLU A 114 -27.50 8.74 12.61
N CYS A 115 -28.66 8.11 12.87
CA CYS A 115 -29.96 8.68 12.55
C CYS A 115 -30.42 9.73 13.58
N HIS A 116 -30.13 9.54 14.87
CA HIS A 116 -30.69 10.33 15.98
C HIS A 116 -29.75 11.38 16.60
N SER A 117 -28.61 11.67 15.98
CA SER A 117 -27.62 12.66 16.47
C SER A 117 -28.11 14.11 16.49
N GLY A 118 -29.25 14.41 15.84
CA GLY A 118 -29.87 15.73 15.81
C GLY A 118 -31.32 15.75 16.30
N SER A 119 -31.92 16.94 16.35
CA SER A 119 -33.32 17.13 16.79
C SER A 119 -34.37 16.48 15.88
N LYS A 120 -33.98 16.09 14.66
CA LYS A 120 -34.81 15.31 13.72
C LYS A 120 -34.00 14.14 13.17
N PRO A 121 -34.59 12.93 13.08
CA PRO A 121 -33.89 11.79 12.52
C PRO A 121 -33.49 12.01 11.06
N LYS A 122 -32.25 11.65 10.68
CA LYS A 122 -31.84 11.65 9.27
C LYS A 122 -32.66 10.64 8.49
N VAL A 123 -33.32 11.09 7.42
CA VAL A 123 -34.20 10.25 6.58
C VAL A 123 -33.42 9.52 5.49
N ARG A 124 -32.25 10.02 5.10
CA ARG A 124 -31.35 9.37 4.14
C ARG A 124 -29.94 9.38 4.71
N LEU A 125 -29.30 8.22 4.66
CA LEU A 125 -27.89 8.03 4.99
C LEU A 125 -27.16 7.64 3.70
N GLY A 126 -25.98 8.20 3.46
CA GLY A 126 -25.08 7.67 2.43
C GLY A 126 -24.55 6.28 2.82
N SER A 127 -24.15 5.43 1.87
CA SER A 127 -23.69 4.06 2.18
C SER A 127 -22.56 3.99 3.21
N MET A 128 -21.66 4.99 3.22
CA MET A 128 -20.60 5.11 4.23
C MET A 128 -21.11 5.55 5.61
N GLU A 129 -22.19 6.33 5.67
CA GLU A 129 -22.84 6.74 6.92
C GLU A 129 -23.74 5.62 7.48
N GLN A 130 -24.21 4.70 6.62
CA GLN A 130 -24.94 3.51 7.07
C GLN A 130 -24.02 2.50 7.75
N ALA A 131 -22.71 2.58 7.52
CA ALA A 131 -21.74 1.63 8.00
C ALA A 131 -21.02 2.10 9.26
N ARG A 132 -20.87 1.19 10.22
CA ARG A 132 -20.19 1.44 11.50
C ARG A 132 -19.34 0.25 11.92
N ARG A 133 -18.16 0.52 12.47
CA ARG A 133 -17.31 -0.51 13.08
C ARG A 133 -17.35 -0.40 14.59
N PHE A 134 -17.53 -1.52 15.27
CA PHE A 134 -17.42 -1.59 16.72
C PHE A 134 -16.90 -2.95 17.16
N VAL A 135 -16.43 -3.03 18.40
CA VAL A 135 -16.03 -4.28 19.02
C VAL A 135 -17.21 -4.82 19.82
N ASN A 136 -17.65 -6.04 19.52
CA ASN A 136 -18.75 -6.66 20.25
C ASN A 136 -18.29 -7.09 21.66
N LYS A 137 -19.24 -7.42 22.55
CA LYS A 137 -18.98 -7.95 23.91
C LYS A 137 -18.08 -9.20 23.93
N LYS A 138 -17.99 -9.91 22.79
CA LYS A 138 -17.10 -11.07 22.57
C LYS A 138 -15.68 -10.69 22.11
N ASN A 139 -15.31 -9.40 22.11
CA ASN A 139 -14.03 -8.88 21.59
C ASN A 139 -13.79 -9.12 20.08
N HIS A 140 -14.85 -9.32 19.30
CA HIS A 140 -14.75 -9.44 17.83
C HIS A 140 -14.99 -8.09 17.17
N ASN A 141 -14.26 -7.80 16.09
CA ASN A 141 -14.51 -6.63 15.27
C ASN A 141 -15.72 -6.88 14.37
N VAL A 142 -16.70 -5.99 14.45
CA VAL A 142 -17.94 -6.09 13.68
C VAL A 142 -18.10 -4.85 12.81
N LEU A 143 -18.38 -5.06 11.53
CA LEU A 143 -18.87 -4.02 10.62
C LEU A 143 -20.39 -4.20 10.54
N ALA A 144 -21.13 -3.19 10.98
CA ALA A 144 -22.58 -3.20 10.94
C ALA A 144 -23.10 -2.16 9.96
N ILE A 145 -24.17 -2.52 9.25
CA ILE A 145 -24.89 -1.66 8.34
C ILE A 145 -26.30 -1.45 8.87
N THR A 146 -26.70 -0.19 9.01
CA THR A 146 -28.07 0.18 9.35
C THR A 146 -28.79 0.70 8.10
N ALA A 147 -29.71 -0.11 7.57
CA ALA A 147 -30.48 0.19 6.37
C ALA A 147 -31.93 0.58 6.73
N PRO A 148 -32.41 1.78 6.38
CA PRO A 148 -33.79 2.17 6.63
C PRO A 148 -34.78 1.45 5.71
N ILE A 149 -35.92 1.05 6.26
CA ILE A 149 -37.06 0.51 5.51
C ILE A 149 -37.98 1.68 5.16
N TYR A 150 -37.98 2.07 3.89
CA TYR A 150 -38.73 3.23 3.41
C TYR A 150 -40.22 2.93 3.23
N ASN A 151 -41.05 3.95 3.46
CA ASN A 151 -42.47 3.90 3.10
C ASN A 151 -42.63 4.19 1.60
N ASP A 152 -42.76 3.12 0.81
CA ASP A 152 -43.01 3.22 -0.62
C ASP A 152 -44.50 3.48 -0.94
N ALA A 153 -44.81 3.84 -2.19
CA ALA A 153 -46.18 4.12 -2.63
C ALA A 153 -47.18 2.98 -2.33
N HIS A 154 -46.75 1.72 -2.47
CA HIS A 154 -47.56 0.55 -2.14
C HIS A 154 -47.85 0.43 -0.63
N CYS A 155 -46.88 0.82 0.21
CA CYS A 155 -47.04 0.83 1.67
C CYS A 155 -47.97 1.96 2.14
N SER A 156 -47.96 3.10 1.44
CA SER A 156 -48.86 4.24 1.71
C SER A 156 -50.28 4.04 1.15
N ALA A 157 -50.45 3.18 0.14
CA ALA A 157 -51.74 2.87 -0.47
C ALA A 157 -52.66 2.05 0.45
N GLY A 158 -52.11 1.40 1.48
CA GLY A 158 -52.89 0.66 2.47
C GLY A 158 -53.40 -0.70 1.99
N GLU A 159 -52.78 -1.29 0.96
CA GLU A 159 -53.16 -2.61 0.41
C GLU A 159 -53.04 -3.74 1.44
N CYS A 160 -52.26 -3.55 2.49
CA CYS A 160 -52.09 -4.52 3.58
C CYS A 160 -52.35 -3.89 4.97
N HIS A 161 -51.71 -2.76 5.25
CA HIS A 161 -51.99 -1.90 6.41
C HIS A 161 -51.64 -0.45 6.05
N PHE A 162 -52.39 0.50 6.62
CA PHE A 162 -52.25 1.91 6.26
C PHE A 162 -51.08 2.58 6.99
N HIS A 163 -50.12 3.10 6.22
CA HIS A 163 -49.11 4.03 6.72
C HIS A 163 -49.36 5.45 6.20
N PRO A 164 -49.30 6.47 7.06
CA PRO A 164 -49.41 7.85 6.61
C PRO A 164 -48.28 8.21 5.62
N SER A 165 -48.61 8.87 4.51
CA SER A 165 -47.64 9.28 3.49
C SER A 165 -46.58 10.28 3.98
N HIS A 166 -46.84 10.96 5.11
CA HIS A 166 -45.85 11.83 5.77
C HIS A 166 -44.77 11.03 6.52
N GLN A 167 -45.02 9.77 6.86
CA GLN A 167 -44.07 8.88 7.50
C GLN A 167 -43.17 8.26 6.43
N LYS A 168 -41.90 8.66 6.36
CA LYS A 168 -40.96 8.22 5.30
C LYS A 168 -40.21 6.92 5.63
N VAL A 169 -40.06 6.58 6.91
CA VAL A 169 -39.32 5.40 7.39
C VAL A 169 -40.25 4.60 8.30
N LEU A 170 -40.40 3.30 8.02
CA LEU A 170 -41.28 2.38 8.75
C LEU A 170 -40.51 1.64 9.85
N GLY A 171 -39.22 1.43 9.63
CA GLY A 171 -38.29 0.77 10.55
C GLY A 171 -36.87 0.79 9.99
N THR A 172 -35.96 0.08 10.66
CA THR A 172 -34.57 -0.04 10.23
C THR A 172 -34.09 -1.47 10.38
N LEU A 173 -33.42 -2.00 9.36
CA LEU A 173 -32.67 -3.24 9.42
C LEU A 173 -31.24 -2.93 9.88
N ASP A 174 -30.73 -3.69 10.85
CA ASP A 174 -29.34 -3.66 11.27
C ASP A 174 -28.72 -5.03 11.09
N ILE A 175 -27.71 -5.11 10.24
CA ILE A 175 -26.95 -6.32 9.98
C ILE A 175 -25.51 -6.10 10.44
N GLY A 176 -24.99 -6.98 11.29
CA GLY A 176 -23.60 -6.99 11.71
C GLY A 176 -22.86 -8.17 11.11
N LEU A 177 -21.71 -7.90 10.50
CA LEU A 177 -20.83 -8.91 9.94
C LEU A 177 -19.49 -8.93 10.69
N SER A 178 -18.93 -10.11 10.88
CA SER A 178 -17.57 -10.26 11.41
C SER A 178 -16.55 -9.76 10.39
N THR A 179 -15.61 -8.92 10.83
CA THR A 179 -14.51 -8.46 9.99
C THR A 179 -13.27 -9.37 10.06
N ASP A 180 -13.33 -10.51 10.72
CA ASP A 180 -12.15 -11.35 11.00
C ASP A 180 -11.52 -11.90 9.71
N SER A 181 -12.35 -12.35 8.76
CA SER A 181 -11.89 -12.81 7.45
C SER A 181 -11.24 -11.67 6.65
N MET A 182 -11.81 -10.47 6.75
CA MET A 182 -11.32 -9.25 6.10
C MET A 182 -9.98 -8.80 6.69
N ASP A 183 -9.89 -8.75 8.02
CA ASP A 183 -8.68 -8.37 8.76
C ASP A 183 -7.54 -9.38 8.49
N SER A 184 -7.86 -10.67 8.43
CA SER A 184 -6.89 -11.73 8.08
C SER A 184 -6.34 -11.56 6.65
N CYS A 185 -7.20 -11.22 5.69
CA CYS A 185 -6.78 -10.93 4.31
C CYS A 185 -5.87 -9.69 4.26
N LEU A 186 -6.21 -8.62 4.97
CA LEU A 186 -5.39 -7.41 5.05
C LEU A 186 -4.03 -7.67 5.72
N LEU A 187 -3.97 -8.53 6.73
CA LEU A 187 -2.72 -8.96 7.35
C LEU A 187 -1.86 -9.77 6.38
N ALA A 188 -2.45 -10.73 5.66
CA ALA A 188 -1.73 -11.52 4.65
C ALA A 188 -1.20 -10.62 3.53
N LEU A 189 -1.99 -9.64 3.07
CA LEU A 189 -1.57 -8.65 2.09
C LEU A 189 -0.43 -7.78 2.62
N ARG A 190 -0.50 -7.34 3.88
CA ARG A 190 0.58 -6.57 4.54
C ARG A 190 1.88 -7.37 4.54
N TRP A 191 1.84 -8.65 4.91
CA TRP A 191 3.03 -9.51 4.91
C TRP A 191 3.59 -9.72 3.50
N LYS A 192 2.73 -9.95 2.50
CA LYS A 192 3.13 -10.03 1.09
C LYS A 192 3.79 -8.74 0.61
N MET A 193 3.22 -7.58 0.95
CA MET A 193 3.77 -6.27 0.63
C MET A 193 5.14 -6.05 1.27
N ILE A 194 5.30 -6.39 2.56
CA ILE A 194 6.60 -6.30 3.25
C ILE A 194 7.64 -7.19 2.57
N ALA A 195 7.29 -8.45 2.27
CA ALA A 195 8.19 -9.37 1.59
C ALA A 195 8.60 -8.85 0.20
N PHE A 196 7.64 -8.32 -0.57
CA PHE A 196 7.91 -7.71 -1.87
C PHE A 196 8.80 -6.46 -1.76
N CYS A 197 8.54 -5.59 -0.79
CA CYS A 197 9.37 -4.39 -0.54
C CYS A 197 10.82 -4.78 -0.20
N LEU A 198 11.01 -5.75 0.69
CA LEU A 198 12.34 -6.24 1.04
C LEU A 198 13.05 -6.86 -0.16
N MET A 199 12.33 -7.66 -0.95
CA MET A 199 12.87 -8.25 -2.19
C MET A 199 13.35 -7.16 -3.17
N VAL A 200 12.51 -6.16 -3.45
CA VAL A 200 12.85 -5.05 -4.35
C VAL A 200 14.00 -4.20 -3.79
N LEU A 201 14.05 -3.96 -2.48
CA LEU A 201 15.14 -3.22 -1.84
C LEU A 201 16.47 -3.97 -1.98
N ILE A 202 16.48 -5.28 -1.70
CA ILE A 202 17.69 -6.12 -1.84
C ILE A 202 18.16 -6.16 -3.30
N LEU A 203 17.23 -6.36 -4.24
CA LEU A 203 17.53 -6.39 -5.68
C LEU A 203 18.06 -5.05 -6.19
N SER A 204 17.45 -3.94 -5.79
CA SER A 204 17.86 -2.60 -6.24
C SER A 204 19.20 -2.18 -5.64
N VAL A 205 19.39 -2.31 -4.33
CA VAL A 205 20.66 -1.98 -3.67
C VAL A 205 21.77 -2.92 -4.15
N GLY A 206 21.50 -4.23 -4.22
CA GLY A 206 22.44 -5.22 -4.72
C GLY A 206 22.80 -5.01 -6.19
N GLY A 207 21.80 -4.78 -7.05
CA GLY A 207 21.98 -4.54 -8.47
C GLY A 207 22.76 -3.25 -8.76
N VAL A 208 22.38 -2.14 -8.14
CA VAL A 208 23.11 -0.86 -8.27
C VAL A 208 24.53 -0.99 -7.75
N SER A 209 24.73 -1.63 -6.59
CA SER A 209 26.06 -1.85 -6.03
C SER A 209 26.92 -2.72 -6.96
N ALA A 210 26.38 -3.79 -7.52
CA ALA A 210 27.09 -4.68 -8.44
C ALA A 210 27.47 -3.96 -9.75
N LEU A 211 26.54 -3.20 -10.33
CA LEU A 211 26.78 -2.41 -11.55
C LEU A 211 27.83 -1.33 -11.33
N LEU A 212 27.73 -0.57 -10.23
CA LEU A 212 28.71 0.47 -9.90
C LEU A 212 30.10 -0.13 -9.69
N ARG A 213 30.16 -1.29 -9.03
CA ARG A 213 31.43 -1.98 -8.77
C ARG A 213 32.07 -2.50 -10.05
N ARG A 214 31.27 -3.08 -10.95
CA ARG A 214 31.73 -3.64 -12.23
C ARG A 214 32.10 -2.55 -13.25
N ASN A 215 31.31 -1.50 -13.38
CA ASN A 215 31.48 -0.51 -14.45
C ASN A 215 32.34 0.69 -14.03
N LEU A 216 32.36 1.09 -12.76
CA LEU A 216 33.14 2.26 -12.31
C LEU A 216 34.31 1.86 -11.42
N LEU A 217 34.05 1.19 -10.29
CA LEU A 217 35.08 1.01 -9.26
C LEU A 217 36.22 0.10 -9.71
N MET A 218 35.91 -1.01 -10.39
CA MET A 218 36.93 -1.95 -10.87
C MET A 218 37.79 -1.35 -11.99
N PRO A 219 37.22 -0.75 -13.07
CA PRO A 219 38.02 -0.10 -14.10
C PRO A 219 38.86 1.09 -13.61
N ILE A 220 38.33 1.91 -12.68
CA ILE A 220 39.10 3.02 -12.07
C ILE A 220 40.29 2.49 -11.27
N SER A 221 40.11 1.41 -10.51
CA SER A 221 41.22 0.80 -9.77
C SER A 221 42.30 0.28 -10.71
N GLN A 222 41.91 -0.37 -11.82
CA GLN A 222 42.86 -0.83 -12.83
C GLN A 222 43.60 0.32 -13.50
N LEU A 223 42.92 1.45 -13.75
CA LEU A 223 43.56 2.64 -14.31
C LEU A 223 44.54 3.27 -13.30
N MET A 224 44.20 3.33 -12.02
CA MET A 224 45.11 3.81 -10.97
C MET A 224 46.38 2.93 -10.88
N ASP A 225 46.22 1.61 -10.96
CA ASP A 225 47.34 0.67 -10.94
C ASP A 225 48.22 0.81 -12.20
N TYR A 226 47.58 1.02 -13.37
CA TYR A 226 48.28 1.31 -14.62
C TYR A 226 49.08 2.61 -14.55
N ALA A 227 48.45 3.70 -14.07
CA ALA A 227 49.10 5.00 -13.92
C ALA A 227 50.33 4.94 -13.00
N ARG A 228 50.27 4.15 -11.91
CA ARG A 228 51.42 3.88 -11.04
C ARG A 228 52.55 3.15 -11.76
N LYS A 229 52.25 2.13 -12.55
CA LYS A 229 53.27 1.38 -13.32
C LYS A 229 53.96 2.25 -14.38
N VAL A 230 53.18 3.04 -15.10
CA VAL A 230 53.71 3.99 -16.10
C VAL A 230 54.58 5.05 -15.42
N SER A 231 54.16 5.58 -14.26
CA SER A 231 55.00 6.51 -13.48
C SER A 231 56.31 5.89 -12.96
N GLY A 232 56.36 4.56 -12.83
CA GLY A 232 57.55 3.79 -12.49
C GLY A 232 58.44 3.43 -13.70
N GLY A 233 58.15 3.96 -14.90
CA GLY A 233 58.96 3.77 -16.11
C GLY A 233 58.51 2.66 -17.06
N SER A 234 57.38 1.99 -16.79
CA SER A 234 56.85 0.93 -17.66
C SER A 234 55.92 1.50 -18.74
N LEU A 235 56.44 1.71 -19.96
CA LEU A 235 55.68 2.24 -21.12
C LEU A 235 54.92 1.14 -21.90
N ASP A 236 54.22 0.27 -21.19
CA ASP A 236 53.50 -0.86 -21.80
C ASP A 236 52.10 -0.44 -22.30
N ASP A 237 51.67 -0.93 -23.46
CA ASP A 237 50.37 -0.61 -24.11
C ASP A 237 49.18 -1.35 -23.46
N ASN A 238 49.39 -2.02 -22.34
CA ASN A 238 48.38 -2.78 -21.60
C ASN A 238 47.50 -1.88 -20.70
N PHE A 239 46.84 -0.88 -21.29
CA PHE A 239 45.84 -0.06 -20.58
C PHE A 239 44.54 -0.86 -20.34
N PRO A 240 43.80 -0.58 -19.24
CA PRO A 240 42.57 -1.30 -18.93
C PRO A 240 41.48 -1.04 -19.99
N LYS A 241 40.95 -2.14 -20.56
CA LYS A 241 39.85 -2.13 -21.54
C LYS A 241 38.51 -2.30 -20.82
N GLY A 242 37.55 -1.42 -21.10
CA GLY A 242 36.26 -1.41 -20.41
C GLY A 242 35.32 -0.30 -20.90
N VAL A 243 35.12 0.72 -20.07
CA VAL A 243 34.31 1.91 -20.41
C VAL A 243 35.12 2.82 -21.35
N SER A 244 34.52 3.33 -22.43
CA SER A 244 35.19 4.13 -23.48
C SER A 244 35.96 5.33 -22.94
N GLU A 245 35.41 5.97 -21.91
CA GLU A 245 35.97 7.15 -21.25
C GLU A 245 37.24 6.78 -20.46
N ILE A 246 37.26 5.59 -19.84
CA ILE A 246 38.42 5.09 -19.08
C ILE A 246 39.54 4.66 -20.03
N GLU A 247 39.18 4.03 -21.15
CA GLU A 247 40.12 3.69 -22.22
C GLU A 247 40.77 4.95 -22.83
N THR A 248 39.96 5.97 -23.13
CA THR A 248 40.45 7.24 -23.66
C THR A 248 41.42 7.90 -22.69
N LEU A 249 41.09 7.92 -21.40
CA LEU A 249 41.97 8.49 -20.36
C LEU A 249 43.28 7.70 -20.21
N GLY A 250 43.21 6.37 -20.30
CA GLY A 250 44.40 5.51 -20.29
C GLY A 250 45.34 5.81 -21.46
N ARG A 251 44.80 6.01 -22.66
CA ARG A 251 45.58 6.36 -23.86
C ARG A 251 46.25 7.73 -23.73
N VAL A 252 45.50 8.75 -23.32
CA VAL A 252 46.03 10.11 -23.11
C VAL A 252 47.15 10.11 -22.08
N TYR A 253 47.02 9.34 -21.00
CA TYR A 253 48.08 9.23 -19.98
C TYR A 253 49.35 8.56 -20.51
N LEU A 254 49.22 7.52 -21.34
CA LEU A 254 50.35 6.86 -21.97
C LEU A 254 51.08 7.79 -22.96
N ASP A 255 50.33 8.53 -23.77
CA ASP A 255 50.91 9.48 -24.73
C ASP A 255 51.72 10.57 -24.01
N MET A 256 51.19 11.14 -22.92
CA MET A 256 51.93 12.09 -22.08
C MET A 256 53.20 11.48 -21.46
N ALA A 257 53.15 10.22 -21.02
CA ALA A 257 54.32 9.54 -20.46
C ALA A 257 55.40 9.29 -21.51
N ARG A 258 55.01 8.95 -22.75
CA ARG A 258 55.94 8.77 -23.88
C ARG A 258 56.60 10.08 -24.28
N GLU A 259 55.83 11.16 -24.40
CA GLU A 259 56.36 12.50 -24.71
C GLU A 259 57.39 12.94 -23.66
N LYS A 260 57.08 12.74 -22.37
CA LYS A 260 58.02 13.06 -21.28
C LYS A 260 59.32 12.24 -21.39
N HIS A 261 59.21 10.93 -21.60
CA HIS A 261 60.39 10.06 -21.71
C HIS A 261 61.26 10.43 -22.93
N LEU A 262 60.64 10.79 -24.07
CA LEU A 262 61.34 11.30 -25.25
C LEU A 262 62.10 12.59 -24.92
N ALA A 263 61.44 13.56 -24.29
CA ALA A 263 62.08 14.81 -23.89
C ALA A 263 63.26 14.61 -22.91
N GLU A 264 63.11 13.71 -21.92
CA GLU A 264 64.20 13.36 -20.99
C GLU A 264 65.39 12.71 -21.72
N THR A 265 65.11 11.82 -22.68
CA THR A 265 66.16 11.15 -23.48
C THR A 265 66.89 12.13 -24.40
N GLU A 266 66.19 13.09 -25.00
CA GLU A 266 66.79 14.14 -25.83
C GLU A 266 67.68 15.07 -24.99
N LEU A 267 67.22 15.48 -23.81
CA LEU A 267 68.02 16.27 -22.87
C LEU A 267 69.29 15.53 -22.43
N GLU A 268 69.21 14.22 -22.17
CA GLU A 268 70.39 13.41 -21.84
C GLU A 268 71.39 13.31 -22.99
N LYS A 269 70.92 13.18 -24.23
CA LYS A 269 71.77 13.19 -25.43
C LYS A 269 72.50 14.53 -25.59
N ILE A 270 71.77 15.64 -25.51
CA ILE A 270 72.35 17.00 -25.59
C ILE A 270 73.41 17.19 -24.50
N ARG A 271 73.12 16.81 -23.25
CA ARG A 271 74.08 16.91 -22.15
C ARG A 271 75.34 16.05 -22.37
N LYS A 272 75.19 14.90 -23.00
CA LYS A 272 76.32 14.00 -23.32
C LYS A 272 77.18 14.59 -24.44
N ASP A 273 76.57 15.19 -25.46
CA ASP A 273 77.26 15.83 -26.57
C ASP A 273 78.00 17.12 -26.12
N ASP A 274 77.42 17.89 -25.21
CA ASP A 274 78.09 19.04 -24.57
C ASP A 274 79.31 18.60 -23.73
N ASN A 275 79.21 17.50 -22.98
CA ASN A 275 80.36 16.95 -22.24
C ASN A 275 81.48 16.42 -23.14
N ILE A 276 81.16 15.91 -24.33
CA ILE A 276 82.16 15.42 -25.31
C ILE A 276 82.85 16.58 -26.03
N SER A 277 82.13 17.69 -26.29
CA SER A 277 82.71 18.88 -26.92
C SER A 277 83.56 19.73 -25.95
N GLY A 278 83.23 19.76 -24.66
CA GLY A 278 84.03 20.44 -23.62
C GLY A 278 85.36 19.77 -23.26
N GLY A 279 85.53 18.47 -23.55
CA GLY A 279 86.75 17.70 -23.25
C GLY A 279 87.87 17.81 -24.30
N LYS A 280 87.63 18.48 -25.43
CA LYS A 280 88.63 18.66 -26.52
C LYS A 280 89.37 20.00 -26.48
N GLY A 281 89.20 20.79 -25.42
CA GLY A 281 89.82 22.11 -25.24
C GLY A 281 90.81 22.19 -24.06
N GLY A 282 91.55 21.12 -23.78
CA GLY A 282 92.64 21.09 -22.79
C GLY A 282 93.99 20.89 -23.48
#